data_AF-A7T3K7-F1
#
_entry.id   AF-A7T3K7-F1
#
_cell.length_a   1.000
_cell.length_b   1.000
_cell.length_c   1.000
_cell.angle_alpha   90.00
_cell.angle_beta   90.00
_cell.angle_gamma   90.00
#
_symmetry.space_group_name_H-M   'P 1'
#
loop_
_entity.id
_entity.type
_entity.pdbx_description
1 polymer ?
#
loop_
_entity_poly.entity_id
_entity_poly.type
_entity_poly.pdbx_seq_one_letter_code
_entity_poly.pdbx_strand_id
1 'polypeptide(L)'
;STHGIFHSTNGNSHSTHGIFHSTHGNSPSTHGIFHSTQGNSPSTHGISHSTHEVSPSTHGIFHSTNGNSHGTHGIFHSTHGNSHGTHGIVHSTHGNSPSTHGIFHTTHG
;
A
#
# COMPACT_ATOMS: atom_id res chain seq x y z
N SER A 1 -13.53 -8.14 13.10
CA SER A 1 -12.92 -8.40 14.43
C SER A 1 -12.11 -7.19 14.87
N THR A 2 -11.88 -7.00 16.16
CA THR A 2 -11.01 -5.89 16.62
C THR A 2 -9.54 -6.16 16.29
N HIS A 3 -9.11 -7.42 16.41
CA HIS A 3 -7.76 -7.89 16.09
C HIS A 3 -7.83 -9.22 15.33
N GLY A 4 -6.87 -9.51 14.44
CA GLY A 4 -6.81 -10.82 13.79
C GLY A 4 -5.61 -11.02 12.86
N ILE A 5 -5.32 -12.28 12.57
CA ILE A 5 -4.39 -12.69 11.52
C ILE A 5 -5.17 -13.56 10.53
N PHE A 6 -5.12 -13.20 9.25
CA PHE A 6 -5.96 -13.81 8.21
C PHE A 6 -5.10 -14.40 7.11
N HIS A 7 -5.46 -15.61 6.68
CA HIS A 7 -4.82 -16.31 5.59
C HIS A 7 -5.89 -16.78 4.61
N SER A 8 -5.71 -16.48 3.33
CA SER A 8 -6.62 -16.97 2.28
C SER A 8 -5.92 -16.98 0.93
N THR A 9 -6.27 -17.90 0.03
CA THR A 9 -5.83 -17.78 -1.37
C THR A 9 -6.59 -16.64 -2.04
N ASN A 10 -7.90 -16.61 -1.83
CA ASN A 10 -8.80 -15.57 -2.30
C ASN A 10 -9.71 -15.19 -1.13
N GLY A 11 -9.73 -13.92 -0.73
CA GLY A 11 -10.51 -13.54 0.44
C GLY A 11 -10.74 -12.05 0.61
N ASN A 12 -11.86 -11.73 1.23
CA ASN A 12 -12.09 -10.42 1.82
C ASN A 12 -12.02 -10.56 3.33
N SER A 13 -11.34 -9.65 4.01
CA SER A 13 -11.22 -9.66 5.46
C SER A 13 -11.22 -8.24 6.00
N HIS A 14 -11.81 -8.03 7.17
CA HIS A 14 -11.87 -6.72 7.78
C HIS A 14 -11.61 -6.79 9.28
N SER A 15 -10.73 -5.92 9.75
CA SER A 15 -10.43 -5.77 11.18
C SER A 15 -9.98 -4.36 11.51
N THR A 16 -10.16 -3.95 12.77
CA THR A 16 -9.54 -2.70 13.24
C THR A 16 -8.02 -2.81 13.21
N HIS A 17 -7.46 -3.92 13.71
CA HIS A 17 -6.03 -4.23 13.67
C HIS A 17 -5.84 -5.60 13.03
N GLY A 18 -5.05 -5.70 11.96
CA GLY A 18 -4.94 -6.96 11.24
C GLY A 18 -3.61 -7.20 10.55
N ILE A 19 -3.25 -8.47 10.46
CA ILE A 19 -2.19 -8.97 9.57
C ILE A 19 -2.87 -9.87 8.54
N PHE A 20 -2.66 -9.60 7.26
CA PHE A 20 -3.35 -10.26 6.17
C PHE A 20 -2.36 -10.87 5.19
N HIS A 21 -2.52 -12.16 4.92
CA HIS A 21 -1.78 -12.89 3.90
C HIS A 21 -2.76 -13.42 2.86
N SER A 22 -2.60 -13.02 1.60
CA SER A 22 -3.42 -13.57 0.52
C SER A 22 -2.77 -13.60 -0.84
N THR A 23 -3.17 -14.50 -1.73
CA THR A 23 -2.78 -14.38 -3.14
C THR A 23 -3.56 -13.25 -3.80
N HIS A 24 -4.88 -13.26 -3.61
CA HIS A 24 -5.80 -12.21 -4.06
C HIS A 24 -6.68 -11.76 -2.89
N GLY A 25 -6.65 -10.48 -2.54
CA GLY A 25 -7.38 -10.03 -1.36
C GLY A 25 -7.88 -8.60 -1.39
N ASN A 26 -8.99 -8.38 -0.67
CA ASN A 26 -9.41 -7.06 -0.24
C ASN A 26 -9.38 -7.04 1.29
N SER A 27 -8.63 -6.12 1.88
CA SER A 27 -8.40 -6.13 3.32
C SER A 27 -8.39 -4.71 3.89
N PRO A 28 -9.56 -4.09 4.12
CA PRO A 28 -9.61 -2.81 4.82
C PRO A 28 -9.31 -2.97 6.32
N SER A 29 -8.54 -2.05 6.89
CA SER A 29 -8.30 -1.98 8.34
C SER A 29 -8.05 -0.57 8.87
N THR A 30 -8.04 -0.35 10.17
CA THR A 30 -7.50 0.91 10.73
C THR A 30 -5.98 0.84 10.82
N HIS A 31 -5.45 -0.26 11.35
CA HIS A 31 -4.03 -0.59 11.44
C HIS A 31 -3.79 -1.94 10.77
N GLY A 32 -3.03 -1.96 9.67
CA GLY A 32 -2.91 -3.13 8.83
C GLY A 32 -1.49 -3.43 8.39
N ILE A 33 -1.14 -4.71 8.39
CA ILE A 33 0.02 -5.24 7.66
C ILE A 33 -0.50 -6.20 6.60
N PHE A 34 -0.13 -5.97 5.35
CA PHE A 34 -0.67 -6.70 4.20
C PHE A 34 0.45 -7.33 3.38
N HIS A 35 0.28 -8.60 3.08
CA HIS A 35 1.13 -9.34 2.16
C HIS A 35 0.24 -9.98 1.10
N SER A 36 0.39 -9.57 -0.16
CA SER A 36 -0.36 -10.20 -1.23
C SER A 36 0.34 -10.28 -2.58
N THR A 37 -0.18 -11.10 -3.49
CA THR A 37 0.22 -11.02 -4.90
C THR A 37 -0.61 -9.94 -5.60
N GLN A 38 -1.91 -9.89 -5.32
CA GLN A 38 -2.83 -8.87 -5.80
C GLN A 38 -3.74 -8.43 -4.64
N GLY A 39 -3.74 -7.14 -4.33
CA GLY A 39 -4.39 -6.63 -3.12
C GLY A 39 -5.03 -5.26 -3.28
N ASN A 40 -6.16 -5.07 -2.62
CA ASN A 40 -6.67 -3.75 -2.26
C ASN A 40 -6.70 -3.64 -0.74
N SER A 41 -5.91 -2.72 -0.17
CA SER A 41 -5.66 -2.67 1.27
C SER A 41 -5.77 -1.25 1.85
N PRO A 42 -6.99 -0.66 1.88
CA PRO A 42 -7.18 0.66 2.48
C PRO A 42 -6.92 0.62 3.99
N SER A 43 -6.18 1.60 4.50
CA SER A 43 -5.95 1.70 5.95
C SER A 43 -5.74 3.11 6.47
N THR A 44 -5.90 3.34 7.78
CA THR A 44 -5.44 4.61 8.38
C THR A 44 -3.92 4.57 8.57
N HIS A 45 -3.42 3.45 9.11
CA HIS A 45 -2.00 3.16 9.27
C HIS A 45 -1.70 1.81 8.62
N GLY A 46 -0.94 1.82 7.53
CA GLY A 46 -0.73 0.64 6.69
C GLY A 46 0.73 0.34 6.40
N ILE A 47 1.08 -0.94 6.44
CA ILE A 47 2.29 -1.46 5.80
C ILE A 47 1.85 -2.50 4.79
N SER A 48 2.34 -2.39 3.56
CA SER A 48 1.96 -3.35 2.53
C SER A 48 3.11 -3.72 1.61
N HIS A 49 3.11 -5.00 1.26
CA HIS A 49 4.00 -5.58 0.27
C HIS A 49 3.14 -6.38 -0.72
N SER A 50 3.19 -5.98 -1.98
CA SER A 50 2.44 -6.68 -3.02
C SER A 50 3.13 -6.70 -4.39
N THR A 51 2.76 -7.65 -5.24
CA THR A 51 3.11 -7.55 -6.66
C THR A 51 2.19 -6.53 -7.34
N HIS A 52 0.88 -6.62 -7.11
CA HIS A 52 -0.13 -5.71 -7.63
C HIS A 52 -0.94 -5.11 -6.49
N GLU A 53 -0.96 -3.78 -6.39
CA GLU A 53 -1.57 -3.14 -5.22
C GLU A 53 -2.37 -1.88 -5.52
N VAL A 54 -3.46 -1.71 -4.79
CA VAL A 54 -4.11 -0.41 -4.61
C VAL A 54 -4.25 -0.15 -3.12
N SER A 55 -3.55 0.86 -2.62
CA SER A 55 -3.51 1.12 -1.18
C SER A 55 -3.55 2.59 -0.82
N PRO A 56 -4.76 3.10 -0.53
CA PRO A 56 -4.96 4.38 0.12
C PRO A 56 -4.63 4.29 1.62
N SER A 57 -3.89 5.27 2.15
CA SER A 57 -3.74 5.43 3.59
C SER A 57 -3.55 6.85 4.10
N THR A 58 -3.79 7.08 5.38
CA THR A 58 -3.37 8.35 6.02
C THR A 58 -1.86 8.32 6.29
N HIS A 59 -1.39 7.23 6.90
CA HIS A 59 0.01 6.94 7.17
C HIS A 59 0.36 5.57 6.60
N GLY A 60 1.44 5.45 5.84
CA GLY A 60 1.89 4.10 5.52
C GLY A 60 3.20 3.95 4.76
N ILE A 61 3.58 2.68 4.65
CA ILE A 61 4.79 2.22 3.96
C ILE A 61 4.35 1.17 2.94
N PHE A 62 4.57 1.44 1.67
CA PHE A 62 4.06 0.60 0.58
C PHE A 62 5.17 0.23 -0.39
N HIS A 63 5.24 -1.06 -0.70
CA HIS A 63 6.17 -1.60 -1.67
C HIS A 63 5.40 -2.44 -2.68
N SER A 64 5.44 -2.03 -3.94
CA SER A 64 4.78 -2.76 -5.02
C SER A 64 5.61 -2.84 -6.30
N THR A 65 5.44 -3.93 -7.06
CA THR A 65 5.96 -4.00 -8.44
C THR A 65 5.08 -3.18 -9.36
N ASN A 66 3.76 -3.34 -9.24
CA ASN A 66 2.73 -2.64 -9.99
C ASN A 66 1.73 -2.09 -8.99
N GLY A 67 1.72 -0.80 -8.71
CA GLY A 67 0.83 -0.32 -7.67
C GLY A 67 0.47 1.14 -7.72
N ASN A 68 -0.70 1.40 -7.15
CA ASN A 68 -1.21 2.73 -6.91
C ASN A 68 -1.31 2.95 -5.40
N SER A 69 -0.39 3.76 -4.86
CA SER A 69 -0.36 4.07 -3.44
C SER A 69 -0.63 5.55 -3.22
N HIS A 70 -1.58 5.87 -2.34
CA HIS A 70 -1.99 7.24 -2.10
C HIS A 70 -2.02 7.47 -0.60
N GLY A 71 -1.42 8.56 -0.14
CA GLY A 71 -1.61 8.93 1.26
C GLY A 71 -1.19 10.31 1.67
N THR A 72 -1.50 10.63 2.91
CA THR A 72 -1.13 11.92 3.49
C THR A 72 0.32 11.90 3.93
N HIS A 73 0.76 10.85 4.61
CA HIS A 73 2.11 10.69 5.17
C HIS A 73 2.64 9.31 4.81
N GLY A 74 3.88 9.19 4.34
CA GLY A 74 4.41 7.85 4.13
C GLY A 74 5.67 7.70 3.29
N ILE A 75 6.01 6.45 3.06
CA ILE A 75 7.08 6.01 2.18
C ILE A 75 6.47 5.09 1.12
N PHE A 76 6.63 5.45 -0.14
CA PHE A 76 5.99 4.75 -1.24
C PHE A 76 7.02 4.34 -2.28
N HIS A 77 7.11 3.04 -2.57
CA HIS A 77 7.99 2.48 -3.58
C HIS A 77 7.17 1.69 -4.60
N SER A 78 7.25 2.08 -5.87
CA SER A 78 6.70 1.32 -6.98
C SER A 78 7.72 1.10 -8.10
N THR A 79 7.75 -0.08 -8.72
CA THR A 79 8.47 -0.23 -10.00
C THR A 79 7.62 0.40 -11.11
N HIS A 80 6.36 0.03 -11.20
CA HIS A 80 5.38 0.53 -12.15
C HIS A 80 4.17 1.08 -11.40
N GLY A 81 3.67 2.25 -11.79
CA GLY A 81 2.43 2.80 -11.27
C GLY A 81 2.60 4.07 -10.44
N ASN A 82 1.49 4.55 -9.88
CA ASN A 82 1.40 5.92 -9.38
C ASN A 82 1.48 5.97 -7.86
N SER A 83 2.33 6.85 -7.34
CA SER A 83 2.44 7.07 -5.90
C SER A 83 2.19 8.53 -5.55
N HIS A 84 1.19 8.85 -4.74
CA HIS A 84 0.86 10.24 -4.37
C HIS A 84 0.96 10.43 -2.86
N GLY A 85 1.76 11.40 -2.42
CA GLY A 85 1.96 11.71 -1.00
C GLY A 85 1.82 13.21 -0.70
N THR A 86 1.11 13.63 0.35
CA THR A 86 1.21 15.04 0.80
C THR A 86 2.54 15.30 1.49
N HIS A 87 2.94 14.40 2.39
CA HIS A 87 4.20 14.42 3.13
C HIS A 87 4.90 13.08 3.01
N GLY A 88 6.20 13.07 2.71
CA GLY A 88 6.99 11.84 2.78
C GLY A 88 7.94 11.59 1.63
N ILE A 89 8.25 10.32 1.38
CA ILE A 89 9.26 9.90 0.42
C ILE A 89 8.58 9.02 -0.64
N VAL A 90 8.83 9.34 -1.90
CA VAL A 90 8.22 8.63 -3.02
C VAL A 90 9.27 8.24 -4.04
N HIS A 91 9.30 6.95 -4.38
CA HIS A 91 10.18 6.38 -5.38
C HIS A 91 9.38 5.63 -6.44
N SER A 92 9.60 5.96 -7.71
CA SER A 92 9.07 5.20 -8.83
C SER A 92 10.08 4.99 -9.96
N THR A 93 10.01 3.85 -10.64
CA THR A 93 10.85 3.55 -11.82
C THR A 93 10.11 3.80 -13.14
N HIS A 94 8.82 3.55 -13.18
CA HIS A 94 7.96 3.73 -14.34
C HIS A 94 6.58 4.20 -13.87
N GLY A 95 6.44 5.51 -13.63
CA GLY A 95 5.18 6.06 -13.14
C GLY A 95 5.25 7.51 -12.72
N ASN A 96 4.10 8.01 -12.28
CA ASN A 96 3.97 9.36 -11.75
C ASN A 96 4.10 9.33 -10.24
N SER A 97 4.84 10.26 -9.65
CA SER A 97 4.82 10.35 -8.19
C SER A 97 4.88 11.76 -7.60
N PRO A 98 3.78 12.52 -7.73
CA PRO A 98 3.71 13.85 -7.14
C PRO A 98 3.78 13.79 -5.60
N SER A 99 4.46 14.78 -5.02
CA SER A 99 4.33 15.10 -3.60
C SER A 99 4.31 16.60 -3.34
N THR A 100 3.62 17.03 -2.28
CA THR A 100 3.56 18.44 -1.88
C THR A 100 4.74 18.84 -1.00
N HIS A 101 5.03 18.03 0.02
CA HIS A 101 6.06 18.27 1.03
C HIS A 101 6.89 17.01 1.23
N GLY A 102 7.78 16.69 0.29
CA GLY A 102 8.46 15.41 0.31
C GLY A 102 9.68 15.33 -0.59
N ILE A 103 10.33 14.17 -0.52
CA ILE A 103 11.41 13.79 -1.43
C ILE A 103 10.81 12.89 -2.50
N PHE A 104 11.13 13.20 -3.75
CA PHE A 104 10.64 12.44 -4.89
C PHE A 104 11.76 12.04 -5.83
N HIS A 105 11.77 10.76 -6.17
CA HIS A 105 12.64 10.20 -7.19
C HIS A 105 11.80 9.40 -8.18
N THR A 106 11.67 9.93 -9.40
CA THR A 106 11.30 9.11 -10.55
C THR A 106 12.50 8.94 -11.44
N THR A 107 12.84 7.69 -11.70
CA THR A 107 13.71 7.34 -12.82
C THR A 107 12.81 7.09 -14.02
N HIS A 108 13.25 7.44 -15.23
CA HIS A 108 12.64 6.89 -16.45
C HIS A 108 13.64 5.89 -16.98
N GLY A 109 13.28 4.61 -16.98
CA GLY A 109 14.06 3.60 -17.70
C GLY A 109 14.02 3.84 -19.20
#